data_AF-A0A3B8RDH4-F1
#
_entry.id   AF-A0A3B8RDH4-F1
#
_cell.length_a   1.000
_cell.length_b   1.000
_cell.length_c   1.000
_cell.angle_alpha   90.00
_cell.angle_beta   90.00
_cell.angle_gamma   90.00
#
_symmetry.space_group_name_H-M   'P 1'
#
loop_
_entity.id
_entity.type
_entity.pdbx_description
1 polymer ?
#
loop_
_entity_poly.entity_id
_entity_poly.type
_entity_poly.pdbx_seq_one_letter_code
_entity_poly.pdbx_strand_id
1 'polypeptide(L)' 'MTDLSHPMHAASLEATALKQSLAKAPLRLVTAASLFDGHDASINIMRRILQAQGCEVIHLGHNRSVGEI' A
#
# COMPACT_ATOMS: atom_id res chain seq x y z
N MET A 1 36.66 -13.21 29.04
CA MET A 1 35.76 -12.12 29.45
C MET A 1 34.82 -11.88 28.28
N THR A 2 33.75 -12.68 28.23
CA THR A 2 32.82 -12.78 27.09
C THR A 2 32.01 -11.51 26.95
N ASP A 3 32.12 -10.91 25.77
CA ASP A 3 31.43 -9.69 25.37
C ASP A 3 29.90 -9.93 25.31
N LEU A 4 29.20 -9.47 26.35
CA LEU A 4 27.74 -9.55 26.49
C LEU A 4 26.99 -8.46 25.68
N SER A 5 27.67 -7.73 24.78
CA SER A 5 27.09 -6.59 24.03
C SER A 5 26.26 -6.99 22.80
N HIS A 6 26.13 -8.28 22.48
CA HIS A 6 25.61 -8.77 21.20
C HIS A 6 24.08 -8.88 20.98
N PRO A 7 23.14 -8.69 21.94
CA PRO A 7 21.71 -8.83 21.61
C PRO A 7 21.08 -7.57 20.98
N MET A 8 21.63 -6.37 21.23
CA MET A 8 21.01 -5.11 20.80
C MET A 8 21.30 -4.76 19.33
N HIS A 9 22.50 -5.08 18.82
CA HIS A 9 22.83 -4.85 17.40
C HIS A 9 22.11 -5.83 16.45
N ALA A 10 21.94 -7.09 16.86
CA ALA A 10 21.22 -8.08 16.06
C ALA A 10 19.75 -7.68 15.84
N ALA A 11 19.06 -7.23 16.89
CA ALA A 11 17.66 -6.79 16.81
C ALA A 11 17.46 -5.57 15.90
N SER A 12 18.43 -4.64 15.88
CA SER A 12 18.43 -3.48 14.99
C SER A 12 18.54 -3.87 13.51
N LEU A 13 19.35 -4.88 13.20
CA LEU A 13 19.54 -5.37 11.83
C LEU A 13 18.29 -6.10 11.31
N GLU A 14 17.66 -6.92 12.14
CA GLU A 14 16.38 -7.57 11.81
C GLU A 14 15.25 -6.55 11.60
N ALA A 15 15.16 -5.54 12.47
CA ALA A 15 14.18 -4.46 12.31
C ALA A 15 14.41 -3.66 11.02
N THR A 16 15.67 -3.42 10.65
CA THR A 16 16.03 -2.71 9.40
C THR A 16 15.69 -3.56 8.17
N ALA A 17 16.00 -4.86 8.20
CA ALA A 17 15.70 -5.80 7.13
C ALA A 17 14.18 -5.96 6.92
N LEU A 18 13.40 -6.02 8.00
CA LEU A 18 11.93 -6.05 7.93
C LEU A 18 11.37 -4.72 7.38
N LYS A 19 11.96 -3.58 7.78
CA LYS A 19 11.55 -2.27 7.25
C LYS A 19 11.87 -2.11 5.77
N GLN A 20 12.98 -2.67 5.31
CA GLN A 20 13.35 -2.73 3.89
C GLN A 20 12.48 -3.71 3.09
N SER A 21 12.08 -4.85 3.67
CA SER A 21 11.18 -5.78 2.99
C SER A 21 9.77 -5.20 2.83
N LEU A 22 9.28 -4.47 3.84
CA LEU A 22 8.04 -3.70 3.76
C LEU A 22 8.11 -2.58 2.71
N ALA A 23 9.25 -1.90 2.59
CA ALA A 23 9.48 -0.89 1.54
C ALA A 23 9.55 -1.50 0.12
N LYS A 24 9.77 -2.81 0.01
CA LYS A 24 9.82 -3.56 -1.26
C LYS A 24 8.48 -4.15 -1.66
N ALA A 25 7.49 -4.17 -0.75
CA ALA A 25 6.16 -4.66 -1.09
C ALA A 25 5.48 -3.73 -2.10
N PRO A 26 4.75 -4.25 -3.08
CA PRO A 26 4.01 -3.42 -4.02
C PRO A 26 2.96 -2.58 -3.29
N LEU A 27 2.82 -1.31 -3.66
CA LEU A 27 1.79 -0.45 -3.11
C LEU A 27 0.41 -0.93 -3.55
N ARG A 28 -0.48 -1.18 -2.59
CA ARG A 28 -1.85 -1.68 -2.84
C ARG A 28 -2.84 -0.57 -2.57
N LEU A 29 -3.64 -0.23 -3.57
CA LEU A 29 -4.57 0.90 -3.55
C LEU A 29 -5.99 0.42 -3.86
N VAL A 30 -6.95 0.90 -3.08
CA VAL A 30 -8.39 0.75 -3.37
C VAL A 30 -8.88 2.04 -4.01
N THR A 31 -9.61 1.92 -5.12
CA THR A 31 -10.18 3.08 -5.85
C THR A 31 -11.69 2.92 -6.02
N ALA A 32 -12.43 3.97 -5.68
CA ALA A 32 -13.88 4.04 -5.84
C ALA A 32 -14.30 5.49 -6.10
N ALA A 33 -15.39 5.70 -6.84
CA ALA A 33 -16.09 6.99 -6.83
C ALA A 33 -17.01 7.08 -5.60
N SER A 34 -17.24 8.29 -5.13
CA SER A 34 -18.06 8.55 -3.93
C SER A 34 -19.53 8.13 -4.10
N LEU A 35 -20.27 8.10 -2.99
CA LEU A 35 -21.68 7.74 -3.00
C LEU A 35 -22.50 8.73 -3.83
N PHE A 36 -23.37 8.21 -4.70
CA PHE A 36 -24.16 8.97 -5.69
C PHE A 36 -23.33 9.75 -6.73
N ASP A 37 -22.05 9.42 -6.91
CA ASP A 37 -21.24 9.93 -8.00
C ASP A 37 -21.13 8.89 -9.12
N GLY A 38 -21.67 9.22 -10.29
CA GLY A 38 -21.58 8.40 -11.50
C GLY A 38 -20.39 8.73 -12.41
N HIS A 39 -19.56 9.72 -12.06
CA HIS A 39 -18.46 10.20 -12.91
C HIS A 39 -17.19 9.36 -12.71
N ASP A 40 -17.20 8.13 -13.20
CA ASP A 40 -16.09 7.19 -13.04
C ASP A 40 -14.94 7.38 -14.05
N ALA A 41 -15.09 8.30 -15.01
CA ALA A 41 -14.10 8.52 -16.07
C ALA A 41 -12.72 8.89 -15.49
N SER A 42 -12.69 9.82 -14.53
CA SER A 42 -11.45 10.27 -13.88
C SER A 42 -10.79 9.15 -13.06
N ILE A 43 -11.59 8.40 -12.28
CA ILE A 43 -11.04 7.30 -11.46
C ILE A 43 -10.54 6.14 -12.32
N ASN A 44 -11.19 5.91 -13.48
CA ASN A 44 -10.74 4.93 -14.47
C ASN A 44 -9.40 5.31 -15.13
N ILE A 45 -9.16 6.59 -15.40
CA ILE A 45 -7.86 7.06 -15.90
C ILE A 45 -6.80 6.92 -14.79
N MET A 46 -7.11 7.39 -13.58
CA MET A 46 -6.15 7.38 -12.47
C MET A 46 -5.70 5.96 -12.10
N ARG A 47 -6.63 5.00 -12.02
CA ARG A 47 -6.26 3.60 -11.73
C ARG A 47 -5.32 3.02 -12.78
N ARG A 48 -5.45 3.40 -14.06
CA ARG A 48 -4.58 2.93 -15.14
C ARG A 48 -3.17 3.51 -15.00
N ILE A 49 -3.06 4.78 -14.63
CA ILE A 49 -1.77 5.43 -14.35
C ILE A 49 -1.09 4.75 -13.16
N LEU A 50 -1.82 4.52 -12.06
CA LEU A 50 -1.30 3.85 -10.87
C LEU A 50 -0.83 2.42 -11.17
N GLN A 51 -1.61 1.67 -11.94
CA GLN A 51 -1.22 0.33 -12.40
C GLN A 51 0.05 0.38 -13.26
N ALA A 52 0.17 1.34 -14.18
CA ALA A 52 1.36 1.51 -15.02
C ALA A 52 2.61 1.88 -14.20
N GLN A 53 2.44 2.52 -13.04
CA GLN A 53 3.52 2.83 -12.09
C GLN A 53 3.89 1.64 -11.18
N GLY A 54 3.22 0.49 -11.32
CA GLY A 54 3.52 -0.72 -10.56
C GLY A 54 2.72 -0.87 -9.26
N CYS A 55 1.64 -0.09 -9.08
CA CYS A 55 0.73 -0.28 -7.95
C CYS A 55 -0.29 -1.40 -8.25
N GLU A 56 -0.60 -2.20 -7.25
CA GLU A 56 -1.75 -3.11 -7.28
C GLU A 56 -3.02 -2.32 -7.00
N VAL A 57 -3.92 -2.23 -7.98
CA VAL A 57 -5.16 -1.45 -7.81
C VAL A 57 -6.38 -2.36 -7.79
N ILE A 58 -7.13 -2.28 -6.68
CA ILE A 58 -8.46 -2.85 -6.52
C ILE A 58 -9.47 -1.75 -6.84
N HIS A 59 -10.24 -1.91 -7.91
CA HIS A 59 -11.22 -0.91 -8.34
C HIS A 59 -12.64 -1.37 -8.02
N LEU A 60 -13.36 -0.60 -7.20
CA LEU A 60 -14.71 -0.93 -6.73
C LEU A 60 -15.83 -0.28 -7.56
N GLY A 61 -15.47 0.53 -8.56
CA GLY A 61 -16.42 1.25 -9.41
C GLY A 61 -16.93 2.55 -8.76
N HIS A 62 -18.17 2.89 -9.04
CA HIS A 62 -18.80 4.14 -8.61
C HIS A 62 -19.96 3.90 -7.62
N ASN A 63 -20.49 4.97 -7.01
CA ASN A 63 -21.56 4.90 -6.01
C ASN A 63 -21.22 4.04 -4.78
N ARG A 64 -20.03 4.22 -4.18
CA ARG A 64 -19.63 3.50 -2.96
C ARG A 64 -19.74 4.38 -1.73
N SER A 65 -20.42 3.87 -0.70
CA SER A 65 -20.48 4.51 0.61
C SER A 65 -19.23 4.21 1.44
N VAL A 66 -18.93 5.03 2.44
CA VAL A 66 -17.80 4.81 3.35
C VAL A 66 -17.96 3.52 4.15
N GLY A 67 -19.18 3.05 4.41
CA GLY A 67 -19.39 1.76 5.11
C GLY A 67 -19.04 0.53 4.27
N GLU A 68 -18.92 0.69 2.94
CA GLU A 68 -18.59 -0.38 1.99
C GLU A 68 -17.11 -0.38 1.57
N ILE A 69 -16.34 0.63 1.97
CA ILE A 69 -14.90 0.81 1.64
C ILE A 69 -14.07 0.57 2.90
#